data_AF-A0A954LQZ7-F1
#
_entry.id   AF-A0A954LQZ7-F1
#
_cell.length_a   1.000
_cell.length_b   1.000
_cell.length_c   1.000
_cell.angle_alpha   90.00
_cell.angle_beta   90.00
_cell.angle_gamma   90.00
#
_symmetry.space_group_name_H-M   'P 1'
#
loop_
_entity.id
_entity.type
_entity.pdbx_description
1 polymer ?
#
loop_
_entity_poly.entity_id
_entity_poly.type
_entity_poly.pdbx_seq_one_letter_code
_entity_poly.pdbx_strand_id
1 'polypeptide(L)'
;MNIKYFRRFRMEFDFERTPLAAPLLPPGYHWLPWHRRFLERHSLVKFASFHTEIDAQVFPCLGQLNGCRKLMRDISHQPSFLPEATWLITHQFDDWGERTDCATIQGLGKSPT
;
A
#
# COMPACT_ATOMS: atom_id res chain seq x y z
N MET A 1 -20.07 -24.17 -14.65
CA MET A 1 -19.49 -22.98 -14.02
C MET A 1 -18.99 -23.36 -12.64
N ASN A 2 -17.70 -23.18 -12.34
CA ASN A 2 -17.14 -23.47 -11.02
C ASN A 2 -17.20 -22.19 -10.18
N ILE A 3 -18.01 -22.18 -9.11
CA ILE A 3 -18.13 -21.03 -8.20
C ILE A 3 -16.98 -21.11 -7.20
N LYS A 4 -16.11 -20.08 -7.18
CA LYS A 4 -15.02 -19.95 -6.20
C LYS A 4 -15.46 -19.06 -5.05
N TYR A 5 -15.30 -19.54 -3.82
CA TYR A 5 -15.58 -18.78 -2.60
C TYR A 5 -14.28 -18.25 -1.99
N PHE A 6 -14.30 -16.99 -1.56
CA PHE A 6 -13.17 -16.36 -0.88
C PHE A 6 -13.61 -15.90 0.50
N ARG A 7 -12.82 -16.23 1.53
CA ARG A 7 -13.04 -15.73 2.89
C ARG A 7 -12.22 -14.45 3.07
N ARG A 8 -12.89 -13.36 3.48
CA ARG A 8 -12.23 -12.09 3.80
C ARG A 8 -12.16 -11.92 5.31
N PHE A 9 -10.95 -11.80 5.84
CA PHE A 9 -10.72 -11.45 7.23
C PHE A 9 -10.48 -9.96 7.33
N ARG A 10 -11.18 -9.29 8.25
CA ARG A 10 -10.88 -7.92 8.64
C ARG A 10 -9.95 -7.97 9.84
N MET A 11 -8.76 -7.42 9.69
CA MET A 11 -7.85 -7.21 10.80
C MET A 11 -8.24 -5.93 11.52
N GLU A 12 -8.36 -5.99 12.84
CA GLU A 12 -8.64 -4.85 13.70
C GLU A 12 -7.57 -4.78 14.78
N PHE A 13 -7.11 -3.56 15.07
CA PHE A 13 -6.08 -3.31 16.06
C PHE A 13 -6.48 -2.10 16.89
N ASP A 14 -6.42 -2.25 18.21
CA ASP A 14 -6.77 -1.20 19.16
C ASP A 14 -5.50 -0.43 19.56
N PHE A 15 -5.35 0.76 18.97
CA PHE A 15 -4.23 1.65 19.21
C PHE A 15 -4.29 2.37 20.57
N GLU A 16 -5.46 2.42 21.22
CA GLU A 16 -5.59 3.05 22.56
C GLU A 16 -5.13 2.10 23.66
N ARG A 17 -5.38 0.79 23.48
CA ARG A 17 -5.07 -0.24 24.47
C ARG A 17 -3.74 -0.94 24.26
N THR A 18 -3.16 -0.82 23.06
CA THR A 18 -1.95 -1.55 22.71
C THR A 18 -0.81 -0.58 22.40
N PRO A 19 0.26 -0.52 23.22
CA PRO A 19 1.41 0.30 22.89
C PRO A 19 2.09 -0.22 21.62
N LEU A 20 2.36 0.69 20.69
CA LEU A 20 3.11 0.37 19.48
C LEU A 20 4.61 0.44 19.75
N ALA A 21 5.34 -0.52 19.22
CA ALA A 21 6.79 -0.40 19.12
C ALA A 21 7.17 0.72 18.14
N ALA A 22 8.37 1.27 18.31
CA ALA A 22 8.92 2.19 17.32
C ALA A 22 9.01 1.50 15.95
N PRO A 23 8.59 2.16 14.85
CA PRO A 23 8.56 1.57 13.51
C PRO A 23 9.96 1.58 12.88
N LEU A 24 10.91 0.88 13.50
CA LEU A 24 12.28 0.77 13.03
C LEU A 24 12.35 -0.14 11.80
N LEU A 25 13.04 0.33 10.77
CA LEU A 25 13.32 -0.46 9.57
C LEU A 25 14.74 -1.05 9.64
N PRO A 26 15.00 -2.19 8.99
CA PRO A 26 16.35 -2.70 8.86
C PRO A 26 17.27 -1.71 8.12
N PRO A 27 18.61 -1.81 8.29
CA PRO A 27 19.55 -0.96 7.56
C PRO A 27 19.30 -0.96 6.05
N GLY A 28 19.45 0.20 5.41
CA GLY A 28 19.20 0.38 3.97
C GLY A 28 17.73 0.63 3.61
N TYR A 29 16.79 0.33 4.50
CA TYR A 29 15.37 0.60 4.31
C TYR A 29 14.96 1.96 4.89
N HIS A 30 14.09 2.65 4.17
CA HIS A 30 13.66 4.00 4.50
C HIS A 30 12.15 4.15 4.35
N TRP A 31 11.56 4.86 5.30
CA TRP A 31 10.21 5.37 5.18
C TRP A 31 10.20 6.55 4.22
N LEU A 32 9.35 6.46 3.20
CA LEU A 32 9.12 7.55 2.25
C LEU A 32 7.67 8.03 2.43
N PRO A 33 7.44 9.26 2.94
CA PRO A 33 6.10 9.78 3.12
C PRO A 33 5.40 9.96 1.77
N TRP A 34 4.07 9.89 1.79
CA TRP A 34 3.27 10.15 0.62
C TRP A 34 3.62 11.51 -0.02
N HIS A 35 3.69 11.50 -1.34
CA HIS A 35 3.63 12.70 -2.16
C HIS A 35 2.95 12.34 -3.46
N ARG A 36 2.15 13.26 -4.04
CA ARG A 36 1.42 13.00 -5.30
C ARG A 36 2.34 12.51 -6.43
N ARG A 37 3.58 12.99 -6.48
CA ARG A 37 4.62 12.56 -7.44
C ARG A 37 5.01 11.08 -7.34
N PHE A 38 4.74 10.43 -6.21
CA PHE A 38 5.04 9.02 -5.97
C PHE A 38 3.85 8.09 -6.26
N LEU A 39 2.72 8.61 -6.76
CA LEU A 39 1.55 7.79 -7.10
C LEU A 39 1.90 6.59 -7.99
N GLU A 40 2.76 6.80 -9.00
CA GLU A 40 3.21 5.73 -9.88
C GLU A 40 3.99 4.66 -9.12
N ARG A 41 4.89 5.05 -8.22
CA ARG A 41 5.67 4.14 -7.37
C ARG A 41 4.77 3.30 -6.47
N HIS A 42 3.78 3.91 -5.82
CA HIS A 42 2.76 3.16 -5.07
C HIS A 42 2.01 2.15 -5.93
N SER A 43 1.70 2.52 -7.19
CA SER A 43 0.97 1.66 -8.12
C SER A 43 1.80 0.47 -8.58
N LEU A 44 3.10 0.69 -8.85
CA LEU A 44 4.06 -0.35 -9.21
C LEU A 44 4.26 -1.35 -8.06
N VAL A 45 4.45 -0.86 -6.84
CA VAL A 45 4.58 -1.74 -5.66
C VAL A 45 3.31 -2.55 -5.45
N LYS A 46 2.11 -1.94 -5.52
CA LYS A 46 0.86 -2.68 -5.42
C LYS A 46 0.75 -3.77 -6.47
N PHE A 47 1.07 -3.45 -7.72
CA PHE A 47 1.06 -4.45 -8.78
C PHE A 47 2.02 -5.59 -8.45
N ALA A 48 3.28 -5.28 -8.13
CA ALA A 48 4.29 -6.27 -7.76
C ALA A 48 3.88 -7.15 -6.56
N SER A 49 3.17 -6.58 -5.57
CA SER A 49 2.72 -7.33 -4.39
C SER A 49 1.54 -8.26 -4.64
N PHE A 50 0.70 -8.02 -5.66
CA PHE A 50 -0.60 -8.70 -5.79
C PHE A 50 -0.86 -9.38 -7.13
N HIS A 51 -0.13 -9.05 -8.21
CA HIS A 51 -0.53 -9.49 -9.55
C HIS A 51 -0.50 -11.01 -9.77
N THR A 52 0.30 -11.74 -9.00
CA THR A 52 0.35 -13.22 -8.97
C THR A 52 -0.43 -13.83 -7.80
N GLU A 53 -1.02 -13.01 -6.93
CA GLU A 53 -1.66 -13.46 -5.71
C GLU A 53 -3.16 -13.69 -5.86
N ILE A 54 -3.75 -14.37 -4.88
CA ILE A 54 -5.20 -14.60 -4.82
C ILE A 54 -6.00 -13.29 -4.83
N ASP A 55 -5.43 -12.22 -4.26
CA ASP A 55 -6.02 -10.89 -4.23
C ASP A 55 -6.31 -10.33 -5.63
N ALA A 56 -5.50 -10.65 -6.66
CA ALA A 56 -5.78 -10.23 -8.03
C ALA A 56 -6.99 -10.95 -8.65
N GLN A 57 -7.35 -12.15 -8.16
CA GLN A 57 -8.58 -12.84 -8.56
C GLN A 57 -9.82 -12.24 -7.87
N VAL A 58 -9.65 -11.75 -6.64
CA VAL A 58 -10.74 -11.14 -5.85
C VAL A 58 -10.96 -9.67 -6.22
N PHE A 59 -9.87 -8.94 -6.48
CA PHE A 59 -9.84 -7.53 -6.87
C PHE A 59 -9.07 -7.40 -8.20
N PRO A 60 -9.75 -7.50 -9.35
CA PRO A 60 -9.10 -7.49 -10.66
C PRO A 60 -8.23 -6.24 -10.93
N CYS A 61 -8.51 -5.12 -10.27
CA CYS A 61 -7.67 -3.93 -10.37
C CYS A 61 -6.24 -4.13 -9.86
N LEU A 62 -5.99 -5.11 -8.98
CA LEU A 62 -4.65 -5.47 -8.49
C LEU A 62 -3.88 -6.35 -9.48
N GLY A 63 -4.57 -7.03 -10.39
CA GLY A 63 -3.96 -7.92 -11.39
C GLY A 63 -3.35 -7.20 -12.59
N GLN A 64 -3.52 -5.88 -12.72
CA GLN A 64 -3.02 -5.10 -13.84
C GLN A 64 -2.44 -3.77 -13.36
N LEU A 65 -1.30 -3.36 -13.91
CA LEU A 65 -0.64 -2.10 -13.53
C LEU A 65 -1.56 -0.89 -13.73
N ASN A 66 -2.28 -0.81 -14.84
CA ASN A 66 -3.24 0.27 -15.08
C ASN A 66 -4.40 0.27 -14.07
N GLY A 67 -4.81 -0.91 -13.60
CA GLY A 67 -5.77 -1.05 -12.52
C GLY A 67 -5.23 -0.51 -11.20
N CYS A 68 -3.97 -0.82 -10.86
CA CYS A 68 -3.30 -0.29 -9.67
C CYS A 68 -3.12 1.23 -9.73
N ARG A 69 -2.78 1.79 -10.89
CA ARG A 69 -2.71 3.24 -11.13
C ARG A 69 -4.05 3.91 -10.89
N LYS A 70 -5.11 3.37 -11.49
CA LYS A 70 -6.47 3.89 -11.28
C LYS A 70 -6.87 3.79 -9.81
N LEU A 71 -6.62 2.65 -9.16
CA LEU A 71 -6.92 2.43 -7.76
C LEU A 71 -6.20 3.46 -6.87
N MET A 72 -4.90 3.66 -7.05
CA MET A 72 -4.14 4.63 -6.26
C MET A 72 -4.62 6.07 -6.49
N ARG A 73 -4.96 6.42 -7.74
CA ARG A 73 -5.58 7.71 -8.04
C ARG A 73 -6.93 7.85 -7.32
N ASP A 74 -7.79 6.85 -7.40
CA ASP A 74 -9.12 6.91 -6.78
C ASP A 74 -8.99 7.02 -5.25
N ILE A 75 -8.09 6.24 -4.62
CA ILE A 75 -7.74 6.33 -3.19
C ILE A 75 -7.28 7.74 -2.83
N SER A 76 -6.31 8.31 -3.56
CA SER A 76 -5.72 9.60 -3.23
C SER A 76 -6.66 10.79 -3.39
N HIS A 77 -7.78 10.61 -4.09
CA HIS A 77 -8.82 11.64 -4.27
C HIS A 77 -9.99 11.47 -3.30
N GLN A 78 -10.00 10.43 -2.45
CA GLN A 78 -11.04 10.29 -1.43
C GLN A 78 -10.91 11.41 -0.39
N PRO A 79 -12.02 12.03 0.05
CA PRO A 79 -11.99 13.01 1.13
C PRO A 79 -11.40 12.47 2.44
N SER A 80 -11.52 11.15 2.67
CA SER A 80 -10.96 10.45 3.82
C SER A 80 -9.50 10.03 3.64
N PHE A 81 -8.84 10.35 2.52
CA PHE A 81 -7.45 9.99 2.32
C PHE A 81 -6.54 10.71 3.32
N LEU A 82 -5.63 9.97 3.95
CA LEU A 82 -4.68 10.49 4.94
C LEU A 82 -3.26 10.38 4.37
N PRO A 83 -2.72 11.47 3.78
CA PRO A 83 -1.32 11.56 3.34
C PRO A 83 -0.32 11.15 4.42
N GLU A 84 -0.52 11.61 5.65
CA GLU A 84 0.35 11.38 6.81
C GLU A 84 0.37 9.93 7.30
N ALA A 85 -0.64 9.14 6.94
CA ALA A 85 -0.72 7.71 7.22
C ALA A 85 -0.45 6.85 5.96
N THR A 86 0.03 7.44 4.88
CA THR A 86 0.34 6.76 3.62
C THR A 86 1.84 6.81 3.36
N TRP A 87 2.43 5.63 3.16
CA TRP A 87 3.89 5.47 3.13
C TRP A 87 4.33 4.50 2.03
N LEU A 88 5.54 4.71 1.53
CA LEU A 88 6.35 3.71 0.84
C LEU A 88 7.49 3.28 1.76
N ILE A 89 7.90 2.03 1.61
CA ILE A 89 9.17 1.54 2.13
C ILE A 89 10.08 1.33 0.92
N THR A 90 11.23 1.99 0.92
CA THR A 90 12.23 1.87 -0.15
C THR A 90 13.56 1.36 0.42
N HIS A 91 14.23 0.50 -0.34
CA HIS A 91 15.57 0.02 -0.03
C HIS A 91 16.60 0.73 -0.93
N GLN A 92 17.73 1.12 -0.34
CA GLN A 92 18.87 1.67 -1.04
C GLN A 92 20.09 0.78 -0.76
N PHE A 93 20.65 0.17 -1.81
CA PHE A 93 21.77 -0.79 -1.69
C PHE A 93 23.11 -0.11 -1.38
N ASP A 94 23.33 1.12 -1.89
CA ASP A 94 24.48 1.99 -1.59
C ASP A 94 24.13 3.46 -1.94
N ASP A 95 25.02 4.42 -1.63
CA ASP A 95 24.79 5.87 -1.85
C ASP A 95 24.50 6.25 -3.32
N TRP A 96 24.91 5.42 -4.28
CA TRP A 96 24.78 5.63 -5.73
C TRP A 96 23.81 4.64 -6.40
N GLY A 97 23.30 3.68 -5.63
CA GLY A 97 22.56 2.52 -6.10
C GLY A 97 21.12 2.85 -6.44
N GLU A 98 20.52 1.97 -7.23
CA GLU A 98 19.11 2.07 -7.59
C GLU A 98 18.24 1.91 -6.34
N ARG A 99 17.29 2.83 -6.17
CA ARG A 99 16.31 2.75 -5.10
C ARG A 99 15.18 1.83 -5.53
N THR A 100 14.98 0.75 -4.79
CA THR A 100 13.87 -0.18 -5.02
C THR A 100 12.75 0.11 -4.03
N ASP A 101 11.51 0.21 -4.51
CA ASP A 101 10.35 0.27 -3.63
C ASP A 101 9.92 -1.15 -3.26
N CYS A 102 9.79 -1.43 -1.97
CA CYS A 102 9.59 -2.78 -1.44
C CYS A 102 8.19 -3.02 -0.88
N ALA A 103 7.57 -1.98 -0.31
CA ALA A 103 6.24 -2.09 0.28
C ALA A 103 5.50 -0.75 0.30
N THR A 104 4.19 -0.82 0.52
CA THR A 104 3.34 0.36 0.57
C THR A 104 2.23 0.24 1.59
N ILE A 105 1.92 1.35 2.27
CA ILE A 105 0.84 1.50 3.25
C ILE A 105 -0.06 2.63 2.75
N GLN A 106 -1.39 2.47 2.84
CA GLN A 106 -2.37 3.52 2.55
C GLN A 106 -3.24 3.78 3.78
N GLY A 107 -3.29 5.04 4.18
CA GLY A 107 -4.15 5.51 5.27
C GLY A 107 -5.46 6.09 4.72
N LEU A 108 -6.58 5.59 5.26
CA LEU A 108 -7.91 6.15 5.06
C LEU A 108 -8.54 6.40 6.42
N GLY A 109 -9.03 7.61 6.65
CA GLY A 109 -9.81 7.98 7.82
C GLY A 109 -11.26 7.52 7.72
N LYS A 110 -12.04 7.82 8.76
CA LYS A 110 -13.49 7.69 8.68
C LYS A 110 -14.00 8.72 7.68
N SER A 111 -14.85 8.30 6.74
CA SER A 111 -15.61 9.24 5.92
C SER A 111 -16.41 10.15 6.85
N PRO A 112 -16.41 11.48 6.64
CA PRO A 112 -17.31 12.36 7.38
C PRO A 112 -18.76 11.87 7.15
N THR A 113 -19.46 11.59 8.24
CA THR A 113 -20.90 11.26 8.25
C THR A 113 -21.74 12.47 7.91
#